data_AF-A0A8D4BL90-F1
#
_entry.id   AF-A0A8D4BL90-F1
#
_cell.length_a   1.000
_cell.length_b   1.000
_cell.length_c   1.000
_cell.angle_alpha   90.00
_cell.angle_beta   90.00
_cell.angle_gamma   90.00
#
_symmetry.space_group_name_H-M   'P 1'
#
loop_
_entity.id
_entity.type
_entity.pdbx_description
1 polymer ?
#
loop_
_entity_poly.entity_id
_entity_poly.type
_entity_poly.pdbx_seq_one_letter_code
_entity_poly.pdbx_strand_id
1 'polypeptide(L)' 'MSANRQRSKYLAFCTECGLPNRLTLFLLRQYVATDEYSGFYCGNCGIRNEFPDSVIEYIKEL' A
#
# COMPACT_ATOMS: atom_id res chain seq x y z
N MET A 1 10.49 -25.09 -16.31
CA MET A 1 11.22 -23.97 -15.68
C MET A 1 10.21 -23.10 -14.94
N SER A 2 9.94 -23.39 -13.67
CA SER A 2 8.92 -22.67 -12.89
C SER A 2 9.44 -21.28 -12.55
N ALA A 3 8.84 -20.25 -13.14
CA ALA A 3 9.09 -18.87 -12.80
C ALA A 3 8.83 -18.68 -11.30
N ASN A 4 9.91 -18.52 -10.54
CA ASN A 4 9.86 -18.11 -9.15
C ASN A 4 9.42 -16.64 -9.12
N ARG A 5 8.12 -16.41 -9.34
CA ARG A 5 7.51 -15.09 -9.18
C ARG A 5 7.53 -14.80 -7.68
N GLN A 6 8.63 -14.25 -7.19
CA GLN A 6 8.65 -13.57 -5.89
C GLN A 6 7.48 -12.59 -5.92
N ARG A 7 6.38 -12.95 -5.24
CA ARG A 7 5.26 -12.04 -5.03
C ARG A 7 5.81 -10.93 -4.16
N SER A 8 6.24 -9.83 -4.76
CA SER A 8 6.60 -8.62 -4.04
C SER A 8 5.45 -8.29 -3.10
N LYS A 9 5.71 -8.41 -1.80
CA LYS A 9 4.75 -8.05 -0.76
C LYS A 9 4.95 -6.57 -0.51
N TYR A 10 4.04 -5.73 -1.00
CA TYR A 10 4.02 -4.32 -0.66
C TYR A 10 3.50 -4.22 0.78
N LEU A 11 4.36 -3.78 1.69
CA LEU A 11 4.04 -3.61 3.09
C LEU A 11 4.05 -2.12 3.40
N ALA A 12 3.02 -1.64 4.07
CA ALA A 12 2.98 -0.31 4.65
C ALA A 12 2.81 -0.44 6.17
N PHE A 13 3.67 0.22 6.92
CA PHE A 13 3.68 0.13 8.37
C PHE A 13 2.77 1.19 8.97
N CYS A 14 2.02 0.81 10.00
CA CYS A 14 1.21 1.76 10.73
C CYS A 14 2.09 2.72 11.53
N THR A 15 1.85 4.03 11.42
CA THR A 15 2.58 5.08 12.15
C THR A 15 2.34 5.02 13.66
N GLU A 16 1.18 4.53 14.09
CA GLU A 16 0.82 4.41 15.51
C GLU A 16 1.31 3.10 16.13
N CYS A 17 0.84 1.96 15.62
CA CYS A 17 1.10 0.65 16.26
C CYS A 17 2.28 -0.13 15.66
N GLY A 18 2.91 0.38 14.60
CA GLY A 18 4.08 -0.23 13.96
C GLY A 18 3.81 -1.54 13.21
N LEU A 19 2.58 -2.06 13.20
CA LEU A 19 2.28 -3.33 12.53
C LEU A 19 2.21 -3.17 11.00
N PRO A 20 2.72 -4.17 10.25
CA PRO A 20 2.69 -4.13 8.80
C PRO A 20 1.28 -4.41 8.27
N ASN A 21 0.83 -3.58 7.34
CA ASN A 21 -0.35 -3.81 6.53
C ASN A 21 0.06 -4.26 5.15
N ARG A 22 -0.57 -5.34 4.68
CA ARG A 22 -0.31 -5.89 3.36
C ARG A 22 -1.16 -5.18 2.33
N LEU A 23 -0.49 -4.50 1.41
CA LEU A 23 -1.12 -3.87 0.27
C LEU A 23 -0.86 -4.74 -0.96
N THR A 24 -1.89 -4.92 -1.78
CA THR A 24 -1.75 -5.63 -3.06
C THR A 24 -1.62 -4.59 -4.17
N LEU A 25 -0.92 -4.94 -5.25
CA LEU A 25 -0.85 -4.09 -6.45
C LEU A 25 -2.23 -3.70 -6.97
N PHE A 26 -3.18 -4.63 -6.87
CA PHE A 26 -4.57 -4.37 -7.25
C PHE A 26 -5.18 -3.23 -6.42
N LEU A 27 -5.04 -3.26 -5.10
CA LEU A 27 -5.55 -2.20 -4.21
C LEU A 27 -4.86 -0.86 -4.49
N LEU A 28 -3.53 -0.89 -4.66
CA LEU A 28 -2.75 0.31 -4.95
C LEU A 28 -3.21 0.97 -6.26
N ARG A 29 -3.37 0.19 -7.34
CA ARG A 29 -3.83 0.71 -8.64
C ARG A 29 -5.30 1.15 -8.62
N GLN A 30 -6.17 0.43 -7.91
CA GLN A 30 -7.60 0.74 -7.92
C GLN A 30 -7.93 1.99 -7.10
N TYR A 31 -7.26 2.17 -5.95
CA TYR A 31 -7.69 3.17 -4.97
C TYR A 31 -6.69 4.31 -4.80
N VAL A 32 -5.39 4.08 -4.98
CA VAL A 32 -4.37 5.12 -4.80
C VAL A 32 -4.05 5.80 -6.13
N ALA A 33 -3.93 5.04 -7.21
CA ALA A 33 -3.61 5.61 -8.54
C ALA A 33 -4.78 6.41 -9.17
N THR A 34 -6.01 6.25 -8.67
CA THR A 34 -7.22 6.94 -9.12
C THR A 34 -7.53 8.20 -8.31
N ASP A 35 -6.63 8.60 -7.39
CA ASP A 35 -6.82 9.70 -6.42
C ASP A 35 -8.04 9.54 -5.50
N GLU A 36 -8.67 8.36 -5.46
CA GLU A 36 -9.80 8.09 -4.55
C GLU A 36 -9.35 7.97 -3.08
N TYR A 37 -8.13 7.48 -2.83
CA TYR A 37 -7.58 7.26 -1.50
C TYR A 37 -6.07 7.55 -1.43
N SER A 38 -5.68 8.55 -0.64
CA SER A 38 -4.28 8.92 -0.37
C SER A 38 -3.62 8.15 0.78
N GLY A 39 -4.14 6.97 1.15
CA GLY A 39 -3.69 6.27 2.34
C GLY A 39 -4.32 4.89 2.55
N PHE A 40 -4.08 4.31 3.72
CA PHE A 40 -4.66 3.03 4.14
C PHE A 40 -5.05 3.05 5.61
N TYR A 41 -6.05 2.26 5.97
CA TYR A 41 -6.42 2.01 7.35
C TYR A 41 -5.65 0.82 7.89
N CYS A 42 -5.12 0.93 9.12
CA CYS A 42 -4.46 -0.17 9.78
C CYS A 42 -5.47 -1.25 10.17
N GLY A 43 -5.26 -2.49 9.72
CA GLY A 43 -6.13 -3.62 10.06
C GLY A 43 -6.08 -4.04 11.54
N ASN A 44 -5.11 -3.54 12.31
CA ASN A 44 -5.00 -3.81 13.75
C ASN A 44 -5.63 -2.73 14.62
N CYS A 45 -5.20 -1.47 14.48
CA CYS A 45 -5.66 -0.38 15.36
C CYS A 45 -6.70 0.55 14.69
N GLY A 46 -7.03 0.35 13.42
CA GLY A 46 -8.03 1.14 12.70
C GLY A 46 -7.59 2.56 12.33
N ILE A 47 -6.38 3.00 12.71
CA ILE A 47 -5.93 4.36 12.38
C ILE A 47 -5.70 4.52 10.88
N ARG A 48 -6.03 5.69 10.34
CA ARG A 48 -5.70 6.07 8.97
C ARG A 48 -4.23 6.47 8.88
N ASN A 49 -3.53 5.93 7.89
CA ASN A 49 -2.14 6.23 7.57
C ASN A 49 -2.11 6.84 6.18
N GLU A 50 -1.54 8.02 6.04
CA GLU A 50 -1.40 8.69 4.75
C GLU A 50 -0.12 8.24 4.05
N PHE A 51 -0.20 8.08 2.73
CA PHE A 51 0.99 7.92 1.92
C PHE A 51 1.61 9.28 1.65
N PRO A 52 2.95 9.41 1.70
CA PRO A 52 3.63 10.59 1.17
C PRO A 52 3.33 10.79 -0.32
N ASP A 53 3.29 12.03 -0.79
CA ASP A 53 3.04 12.36 -2.20
C ASP A 53 3.98 11.61 -3.15
N SER A 54 5.26 11.50 -2.79
CA SER A 54 6.25 10.75 -3.58
C SER A 54 5.92 9.26 -3.74
N VAL A 55 5.24 8.68 -2.76
CA VAL A 55 4.79 7.27 -2.80
C VAL A 55 3.54 7.16 -3.67
N ILE A 56 2.62 8.13 -3.59
CA ILE A 56 1.42 8.19 -4.43
C ILE A 56 1.83 8.29 -5.90
N GLU A 57 2.75 9.19 -6.24
CA GLU A 57 3.25 9.36 -7.61
C GLU A 57 3.94 8.09 -8.10
N TYR A 58 4.76 7.44 -7.26
CA TYR A 58 5.33 6.13 -7.61
C TYR A 58 4.25 5.08 -7.89
N ILE A 59 3.17 5.03 -7.11
CA ILE A 59 2.07 4.08 -7.30
C ILE A 59 1.30 4.35 -8.60
N LYS A 60 1.17 5.61 -9.02
CA LYS A 60 0.55 5.98 -10.31
C LYS A 60 1.34 5.45 -11.52
N GLU A 61 2.65 5.27 -11.36
CA GLU A 61 3.54 4.74 -12.40
C GLU A 61 3.59 3.20 -12.46
N LEU A 62 3.03 2.48 -11.48
CA LEU A 62 3.06 1.01 -11.37
C LEU A 62 2.09 0.29 -12.31
#